data_AF-A0A7C1V3J0-F1
#
_entry.id   AF-A0A7C1V3J0-F1
#
_cell.length_a   1.000
_cell.length_b   1.000
_cell.length_c   1.000
_cell.angle_alpha   90.00
_cell.angle_beta   90.00
_cell.angle_gamma   90.00
#
_symmetry.space_group_name_H-M   'P 1'
#
loop_
_entity.id
_entity.type
_entity.pdbx_description
1 polymer ?
#
loop_
_entity_poly.entity_id
_entity_poly.type
_entity_poly.pdbx_seq_one_letter_code
_entity_poly.pdbx_strand_id
1 'polypeptide(L)'
;MSLGVKLKSISEYYQQQITLVMDVLFSTYYILKNEYIKIRDLLSSKDYQKRYTEYIKIIDQLEKSADGTGIYLSEQHQDVLEKHREMRMNIPKSEHLMNMTLVYLMALFEGFNKKFFLTLLMNKPEQMKNRKKTINYEKLLEFDSLKDLHKSLAEKITNELGYRDIDNFNNFLLERYKIDLKREFKKWETLKDNYYRRNIIVHNNGRISELCIKKLNISPDLLNSKPIMNIDYLTEASNNIKTYMYFIFTAIKEKFKLNTSVRRFAPFPLNFDKPMVVKRGKDEIYKDD
;
A
#
# COMPACT_ATOMS: atom_id res chain seq x y z
N MET A 1 26.69 8.23 -4.25
CA MET A 1 25.73 8.30 -3.12
C MET A 1 26.02 7.17 -2.15
N SER A 2 26.17 7.44 -0.83
CA SER A 2 26.48 6.41 0.18
C SER A 2 25.32 5.42 0.33
N LEU A 3 25.60 4.21 0.83
CA LEU A 3 24.56 3.22 1.11
C LEU A 3 23.51 3.75 2.09
N GLY A 4 23.93 4.48 3.14
CA GLY A 4 23.01 5.08 4.10
C GLY A 4 22.03 6.07 3.46
N VAL A 5 22.50 6.91 2.53
CA VAL A 5 21.62 7.81 1.78
C VAL A 5 20.65 7.02 0.88
N LYS A 6 21.14 6.00 0.15
CA LYS A 6 20.27 5.16 -0.70
C LYS A 6 19.14 4.50 0.10
N LEU A 7 19.47 3.90 1.24
CA LEU A 7 18.48 3.23 2.10
C LEU A 7 17.51 4.22 2.74
N LYS A 8 17.99 5.41 3.12
CA LYS A 8 17.14 6.50 3.63
C LYS A 8 16.12 6.92 2.58
N SER A 9 16.56 7.16 1.35
CA SER A 9 15.68 7.55 0.24
C SER A 9 14.63 6.48 -0.08
N ILE A 10 14.96 5.19 0.04
CA ILE A 10 13.97 4.11 -0.09
C ILE A 10 12.91 4.21 1.03
N SER A 11 13.33 4.38 2.28
CA SER A 11 12.39 4.53 3.41
C SER A 11 11.49 5.75 3.24
N GLU A 12 12.05 6.91 2.86
CA GLU A 12 11.30 8.14 2.61
C GLU A 12 10.30 7.98 1.46
N TYR A 13 10.72 7.36 0.35
CA TYR A 13 9.83 7.09 -0.79
C TYR A 13 8.62 6.25 -0.38
N TYR A 14 8.82 5.11 0.29
CA TYR A 14 7.70 4.25 0.69
C TYR A 14 6.80 4.89 1.75
N GLN A 15 7.36 5.70 2.66
CA GLN A 15 6.55 6.49 3.59
C GLN A 15 5.66 7.52 2.88
N GLN A 16 6.17 8.18 1.83
CA GLN A 16 5.38 9.08 0.98
C GLN A 16 4.27 8.33 0.23
N GLN A 17 4.58 7.14 -0.31
CA GLN A 17 3.56 6.30 -0.96
C GLN A 17 2.45 5.89 0.01
N ILE A 18 2.77 5.58 1.27
CA ILE A 18 1.75 5.29 2.29
C ILE A 18 0.88 6.53 2.55
N THR A 19 1.47 7.72 2.66
CA THR A 19 0.70 8.97 2.82
C THR A 19 -0.26 9.17 1.64
N LEU A 20 0.23 9.03 0.41
CA LEU A 20 -0.59 9.17 -0.79
C LEU A 20 -1.80 8.22 -0.78
N VAL A 21 -1.61 6.97 -0.39
CA VAL A 21 -2.69 5.97 -0.31
C VAL A 21 -3.73 6.37 0.72
N MET A 22 -3.29 6.88 1.87
CA MET A 22 -4.20 7.39 2.90
C MET A 22 -4.95 8.64 2.42
N ASP A 23 -4.30 9.55 1.69
CA ASP A 23 -4.96 10.74 1.13
C ASP A 23 -6.05 10.35 0.12
N VAL A 24 -5.80 9.33 -0.72
CA VAL A 24 -6.80 8.77 -1.64
C VAL A 24 -7.95 8.13 -0.86
N LEU A 25 -7.66 7.34 0.18
CA LEU A 25 -8.69 6.76 1.06
C LEU A 25 -9.59 7.87 1.64
N PHE A 26 -9.00 8.87 2.29
CA PHE A 26 -9.75 9.92 2.97
C PHE A 26 -10.60 10.73 1.99
N SER A 27 -10.03 11.11 0.84
CA SER A 27 -10.73 11.88 -0.19
C SER A 27 -11.90 11.08 -0.76
N THR A 28 -11.67 9.81 -1.10
CA THR A 28 -12.70 8.94 -1.67
C THR A 28 -13.80 8.64 -0.65
N TYR A 29 -13.43 8.34 0.60
CA TYR A 29 -14.39 8.11 1.66
C TYR A 29 -15.24 9.35 1.96
N TYR A 30 -14.64 10.54 1.95
CA TYR A 30 -15.37 11.79 2.13
C TYR A 30 -16.43 11.99 1.04
N ILE A 31 -16.08 11.72 -0.22
CA ILE A 31 -17.02 11.76 -1.35
C ILE A 31 -18.16 10.76 -1.14
N LEU A 32 -17.84 9.49 -0.86
CA LEU A 32 -18.84 8.43 -0.65
C LEU A 32 -19.79 8.77 0.51
N LYS A 33 -19.26 9.31 1.62
CA LYS A 33 -20.07 9.70 2.77
C LYS A 33 -21.01 10.86 2.44
N ASN A 34 -20.55 11.85 1.67
CA ASN A 34 -21.39 12.96 1.27
C ASN A 34 -22.46 12.55 0.25
N GLU A 35 -22.13 11.67 -0.69
CA GLU A 35 -23.12 11.08 -1.60
C GLU A 35 -24.18 10.31 -0.83
N TYR A 36 -23.78 9.49 0.15
CA TYR A 36 -24.70 8.79 1.04
C TYR A 36 -25.66 9.75 1.75
N ILE A 37 -25.14 10.82 2.35
CA ILE A 37 -25.95 11.81 3.07
C ILE A 37 -26.96 12.46 2.11
N LYS A 38 -26.51 12.90 0.93
CA LYS A 38 -27.38 13.52 -0.09
C LYS A 38 -28.49 12.58 -0.53
N ILE A 39 -28.16 11.31 -0.83
CA ILE A 39 -29.15 10.32 -1.24
C ILE A 39 -30.11 10.04 -0.09
N ARG A 40 -29.61 9.80 1.12
CA ARG A 40 -30.44 9.59 2.31
C ARG A 40 -31.44 10.73 2.50
N ASP A 41 -30.97 11.97 2.46
CA ASP A 41 -31.81 13.15 2.69
C ASP A 41 -32.86 13.32 1.58
N LEU A 42 -32.51 13.01 0.33
CA LEU A 42 -33.45 12.94 -0.79
C LEU A 42 -34.52 11.86 -0.54
N LEU A 43 -34.11 10.64 -0.18
CA LEU A 43 -35.01 9.51 0.11
C LEU A 43 -35.95 9.80 1.29
N SER A 44 -35.52 10.63 2.25
CA SER A 44 -36.31 11.08 3.40
C SER A 44 -37.22 12.28 3.10
N SER A 45 -37.12 12.89 1.91
CA SER A 45 -37.97 14.03 1.56
C SER A 45 -39.43 13.61 1.33
N LYS A 46 -40.38 14.46 1.74
CA LYS A 46 -41.82 14.19 1.58
C LYS A 46 -42.22 13.95 0.12
N ASP A 47 -41.62 14.71 -0.80
CA ASP A 47 -41.86 14.57 -2.23
C ASP A 47 -41.44 13.18 -2.73
N TYR A 48 -40.23 12.76 -2.39
CA TYR A 48 -39.73 11.45 -2.78
C TYR A 48 -40.54 10.31 -2.17
N GLN A 49 -40.90 10.40 -0.88
CA GLN A 49 -41.75 9.40 -0.23
C GLN A 49 -43.13 9.26 -0.90
N LYS A 50 -43.70 10.38 -1.35
CA LYS A 50 -44.96 10.37 -2.10
C LYS A 50 -44.78 9.62 -3.44
N ARG A 51 -43.74 9.96 -4.20
CA ARG A 51 -43.41 9.29 -5.47
C ARG A 51 -43.10 7.80 -5.29
N TYR A 52 -42.40 7.43 -4.23
CA TYR A 52 -42.15 6.03 -3.87
C TYR A 52 -43.45 5.28 -3.53
N THR A 53 -44.37 5.92 -2.81
CA THR A 53 -45.68 5.32 -2.48
C THR A 53 -46.52 5.11 -3.74
N GLU A 54 -46.51 6.07 -4.67
CA GLU A 54 -47.18 5.96 -5.97
C GLU A 54 -46.56 4.84 -6.81
N TYR A 55 -45.23 4.73 -6.85
CA TYR A 55 -44.51 3.63 -7.49
C TYR A 55 -44.95 2.25 -6.97
N ILE A 56 -44.97 2.06 -5.64
CA ILE A 56 -45.36 0.77 -5.04
C ILE A 56 -46.81 0.40 -5.39
N LYS A 57 -47.73 1.38 -5.45
CA LYS A 57 -49.11 1.13 -5.89
C LYS A 57 -49.19 0.64 -7.34
N ILE A 58 -48.37 1.20 -8.23
CA ILE A 58 -48.30 0.78 -9.64
C ILE A 58 -47.75 -0.65 -9.74
N ILE A 59 -46.72 -0.99 -8.96
CA ILE A 59 -46.17 -2.35 -8.92
C ILE A 59 -47.19 -3.37 -8.39
N ASP A 60 -47.90 -3.05 -7.31
CA ASP A 60 -48.94 -3.94 -6.75
C ASP A 60 -50.11 -4.13 -7.74
N GLN A 61 -50.46 -3.10 -8.52
CA GLN A 61 -51.44 -3.21 -9.60
C GLN A 61 -50.93 -4.10 -10.75
N LEU A 62 -49.67 -3.96 -11.15
CA LEU A 62 -49.02 -4.79 -12.15
C LEU A 62 -49.05 -6.28 -11.77
N GLU A 63 -48.67 -6.61 -10.53
CA GLU A 63 -48.65 -8.00 -10.03
C GLU A 63 -50.06 -8.64 -9.98
N LYS A 64 -51.11 -7.83 -9.83
CA LYS A 64 -52.52 -8.28 -9.80
C LYS A 64 -53.20 -8.27 -11.17
N SER A 65 -52.55 -7.72 -12.18
CA SER A 65 -53.12 -7.57 -13.53
C SER A 65 -52.89 -8.84 -14.37
N ALA A 66 -53.84 -9.16 -15.26
CA ALA A 66 -53.74 -10.34 -16.13
C ALA A 66 -52.60 -10.15 -17.15
N ASP A 67 -51.93 -11.25 -17.52
CA ASP A 67 -50.85 -11.21 -18.52
C ASP A 67 -51.31 -10.48 -19.80
N GLY A 68 -50.63 -9.38 -20.13
CA GLY A 68 -50.89 -8.58 -21.33
C GLY A 68 -51.51 -7.19 -21.11
N THR A 69 -51.87 -6.79 -19.89
CA THR A 69 -52.23 -5.38 -19.60
C THR A 69 -50.97 -4.50 -19.53
N GLY A 70 -50.70 -3.75 -20.59
CA GLY A 70 -49.56 -2.84 -20.68
C GLY A 70 -49.70 -1.62 -19.76
N ILE A 71 -49.31 -1.75 -18.50
CA ILE A 71 -49.12 -0.60 -17.59
C ILE A 71 -47.71 -0.04 -17.84
N TYR A 72 -47.62 1.18 -18.36
CA TYR A 72 -46.36 1.85 -18.62
C TYR A 72 -45.75 2.43 -17.32
N LEU A 73 -44.59 1.93 -16.92
CA LEU A 73 -43.74 2.60 -15.92
C LEU A 73 -43.21 3.91 -16.52
N SER A 74 -43.65 5.05 -15.99
CA SER A 74 -43.09 6.35 -16.39
C SER A 74 -41.61 6.47 -15.98
N GLU A 75 -40.87 7.32 -16.69
CA GLU A 75 -39.47 7.65 -16.40
C GLU A 75 -39.26 8.13 -14.95
N GLN A 76 -40.27 8.80 -14.38
CA GLN A 76 -40.33 9.28 -12.99
C GLN A 76 -40.42 8.19 -11.91
N HIS A 77 -40.48 6.93 -12.31
CA HIS A 77 -40.42 5.78 -11.41
C HIS A 77 -39.08 5.03 -11.50
N GLN A 78 -38.34 5.22 -12.60
CA GLN A 78 -37.02 4.62 -12.77
C GLN A 78 -35.96 5.32 -11.91
N ASP A 79 -36.06 6.64 -11.75
CA ASP A 79 -35.18 7.43 -10.86
C ASP A 79 -35.29 6.95 -9.40
N VAL A 80 -36.50 6.57 -8.96
CA VAL A 80 -36.76 6.06 -7.62
C VAL A 80 -36.03 4.74 -7.34
N LEU A 81 -36.08 3.81 -8.29
CA LEU A 81 -35.33 2.55 -8.19
C LEU A 81 -33.81 2.80 -8.17
N GLU A 82 -33.35 3.72 -9.00
CA GLU A 82 -31.94 4.02 -9.14
C GLU A 82 -31.36 4.64 -7.86
N LYS A 83 -32.07 5.59 -7.22
CA LYS A 83 -31.60 6.17 -5.95
C LYS A 83 -31.56 5.17 -4.80
N HIS A 84 -32.51 4.24 -4.73
CA HIS A 84 -32.42 3.14 -3.78
C HIS A 84 -31.26 2.18 -4.08
N ARG A 85 -30.95 1.91 -5.36
CA ARG A 85 -29.76 1.13 -5.75
C ARG A 85 -28.48 1.85 -5.36
N GLU A 86 -28.34 3.14 -5.68
CA GLU A 86 -27.19 3.96 -5.31
C GLU A 86 -26.93 3.93 -3.80
N MET A 87 -28.00 4.08 -2.99
CA MET A 87 -27.94 3.99 -1.52
C MET A 87 -27.41 2.62 -1.04
N ARG A 88 -27.97 1.52 -1.58
CA ARG A 88 -27.55 0.16 -1.22
C ARG A 88 -26.09 -0.12 -1.61
N MET A 89 -25.61 0.48 -2.69
CA MET A 89 -24.23 0.29 -3.17
C MET A 89 -23.19 1.08 -2.37
N ASN A 90 -23.58 2.05 -1.54
CA ASN A 90 -22.63 2.88 -0.80
C ASN A 90 -21.83 2.08 0.25
N ILE A 91 -22.49 1.16 0.97
CA ILE A 91 -21.83 0.29 1.97
C ILE A 91 -20.82 -0.64 1.29
N PRO A 92 -21.17 -1.44 0.25
CA PRO A 92 -20.22 -2.26 -0.49
C PRO A 92 -19.03 -1.46 -1.07
N LYS A 93 -19.27 -0.25 -1.61
CA LYS A 93 -18.21 0.63 -2.12
C LYS A 93 -17.23 1.01 -1.00
N SER A 94 -17.76 1.40 0.15
CA SER A 94 -16.96 1.77 1.32
C SER A 94 -16.16 0.58 1.86
N GLU A 95 -16.78 -0.59 2.03
CA GLU A 95 -16.09 -1.81 2.45
C GLU A 95 -14.97 -2.19 1.47
N HIS A 96 -15.25 -2.13 0.16
CA HIS A 96 -14.26 -2.43 -0.87
C HIS A 96 -13.07 -1.46 -0.81
N LEU A 97 -13.34 -0.15 -0.69
CA LEU A 97 -12.30 0.87 -0.52
C LEU A 97 -11.41 0.57 0.70
N MET A 98 -12.01 0.24 1.85
CA MET A 98 -11.26 -0.05 3.08
C MET A 98 -10.38 -1.30 2.91
N ASN A 99 -10.96 -2.37 2.36
CA ASN A 99 -10.27 -3.63 2.12
C ASN A 99 -9.09 -3.46 1.16
N MET A 100 -9.32 -2.81 0.02
CA MET A 100 -8.28 -2.57 -0.98
C MET A 100 -7.19 -1.63 -0.48
N THR A 101 -7.52 -0.69 0.42
CA THR A 101 -6.53 0.16 1.06
C THR A 101 -5.58 -0.66 1.93
N LEU A 102 -6.07 -1.56 2.78
CA LEU A 102 -5.20 -2.43 3.58
C LEU A 102 -4.33 -3.32 2.69
N VAL A 103 -4.90 -3.89 1.62
CA VAL A 103 -4.18 -4.71 0.65
C VAL A 103 -3.00 -3.94 0.07
N TYR A 104 -3.24 -2.70 -0.38
CA TYR A 104 -2.20 -1.89 -0.99
C TYR A 104 -1.16 -1.39 0.02
N LEU A 105 -1.57 -1.05 1.24
CA LEU A 105 -0.64 -0.73 2.34
C LEU A 105 0.33 -1.88 2.63
N MET A 106 -0.17 -3.13 2.68
CA MET A 106 0.69 -4.30 2.87
C MET A 106 1.57 -4.61 1.66
N ALA A 107 1.10 -4.33 0.44
CA ALA A 107 1.94 -4.42 -0.76
C ALA A 107 3.10 -3.41 -0.70
N LEU A 108 2.88 -2.19 -0.19
CA LEU A 108 3.94 -1.21 0.04
C LEU A 108 4.93 -1.68 1.11
N PHE A 109 4.47 -2.31 2.18
CA PHE A 109 5.31 -2.94 3.20
C PHE A 109 6.23 -4.02 2.60
N GLU A 110 5.68 -4.92 1.77
CA GLU A 110 6.44 -5.98 1.08
C GLU A 110 7.43 -5.39 0.07
N GLY A 111 6.98 -4.41 -0.73
CA GLY A 111 7.80 -3.70 -1.70
C GLY A 111 8.99 -2.99 -1.05
N PHE A 112 8.75 -2.31 0.08
CA PHE A 112 9.81 -1.70 0.88
C PHE A 112 10.83 -2.75 1.28
N ASN A 113 10.41 -3.85 1.91
CA ASN A 113 11.33 -4.88 2.38
C ASN A 113 12.16 -5.46 1.24
N LYS A 114 11.51 -5.82 0.13
CA LYS A 114 12.19 -6.33 -1.05
C LYS A 114 13.24 -5.33 -1.56
N LYS A 115 12.86 -4.06 -1.78
CA LYS A 115 13.76 -3.05 -2.34
C LYS A 115 14.88 -2.67 -1.38
N PHE A 116 14.56 -2.54 -0.09
CA PHE A 116 15.48 -2.15 0.97
C PHE A 116 16.56 -3.22 1.15
N PHE A 117 16.17 -4.48 1.36
CA PHE A 117 17.11 -5.57 1.55
C PHE A 117 17.87 -5.92 0.27
N LEU A 118 17.27 -5.80 -0.91
CA LEU A 118 17.99 -5.96 -2.18
C LEU A 118 19.11 -4.93 -2.29
N THR A 119 18.80 -3.67 -1.99
CA THR A 119 19.79 -2.59 -2.02
C THR A 119 20.89 -2.82 -0.98
N LEU A 120 20.54 -3.27 0.22
CA LEU A 120 21.51 -3.62 1.26
C LEU A 120 22.45 -4.74 0.78
N LEU A 121 21.91 -5.87 0.33
CA LEU A 121 22.70 -7.05 -0.08
C LEU A 121 23.59 -6.75 -1.30
N MET A 122 23.12 -5.95 -2.25
CA MET A 122 23.93 -5.52 -3.40
C MET A 122 25.14 -4.66 -3.02
N ASN A 123 25.06 -3.89 -1.92
CA ASN A 123 26.16 -3.04 -1.46
C ASN A 123 26.95 -3.68 -0.30
N LYS A 124 26.45 -4.79 0.26
CA LYS A 124 27.06 -5.57 1.35
C LYS A 124 26.96 -7.08 1.05
N PRO A 125 27.63 -7.59 0.00
CA PRO A 125 27.48 -8.98 -0.45
C PRO A 125 27.90 -10.01 0.60
N GLU A 126 28.76 -9.64 1.54
CA GLU A 126 29.18 -10.51 2.65
C GLU A 126 28.00 -10.92 3.54
N GLN A 127 26.92 -10.14 3.55
CA GLN A 127 25.68 -10.49 4.24
C GLN A 127 24.94 -11.66 3.59
N MET A 128 25.27 -12.05 2.34
CA MET A 128 24.68 -13.19 1.64
C MET A 128 25.34 -14.52 1.99
N LYS A 129 26.50 -14.52 2.65
CA LYS A 129 27.25 -15.73 3.00
C LYS A 129 26.37 -16.70 3.79
N ASN A 130 26.22 -17.92 3.27
CA ASN A 130 25.46 -18.99 3.92
C ASN A 130 26.15 -20.33 3.68
N ARG A 131 26.67 -20.93 4.76
CA ARG A 131 27.41 -22.21 4.69
C ARG A 131 26.54 -23.40 4.27
N LYS A 132 25.21 -23.29 4.39
CA LYS A 132 24.26 -24.35 4.02
C LYS A 132 23.83 -24.32 2.55
N LYS A 133 24.07 -23.21 1.83
CA LYS A 133 23.71 -23.07 0.41
C LYS A 133 24.97 -23.21 -0.45
N THR A 134 24.95 -24.16 -1.38
CA THR A 134 26.03 -24.38 -2.36
C THR A 134 25.56 -23.98 -3.75
N ILE A 135 26.52 -23.68 -4.64
CA ILE A 135 26.29 -23.44 -6.06
C ILE A 135 27.30 -24.29 -6.82
N ASN A 136 26.86 -24.99 -7.87
CA ASN A 136 27.73 -25.84 -8.69
C ASN A 136 28.42 -25.00 -9.78
N TYR A 137 29.43 -25.58 -10.44
CA TYR A 137 30.19 -24.89 -11.48
C TYR A 137 29.35 -24.56 -12.71
N GLU A 138 28.47 -25.47 -13.14
CA GLU A 138 27.56 -25.23 -14.26
C GLU A 138 26.73 -23.96 -14.05
N LYS A 139 26.10 -23.82 -12.88
CA LYS A 139 25.31 -22.64 -12.56
C LYS A 139 26.16 -21.37 -12.42
N LEU A 140 27.41 -21.48 -11.97
CA LEU A 140 28.32 -20.33 -11.89
C LEU A 140 28.72 -19.82 -13.28
N LEU A 141 28.89 -20.73 -14.25
CA LEU A 141 29.24 -20.38 -15.63
C LEU A 141 28.08 -19.74 -16.40
N GLU A 142 26.84 -19.84 -15.90
CA GLU A 142 25.68 -19.14 -16.49
C GLU A 142 25.70 -17.61 -16.26
N PHE A 143 26.58 -17.08 -15.42
CA PHE A 143 26.62 -15.64 -15.11
C PHE A 143 27.73 -14.92 -15.86
N ASP A 144 27.36 -13.86 -16.60
CA ASP A 144 28.29 -13.03 -17.37
C ASP A 144 29.29 -12.25 -16.49
N SER A 145 28.93 -12.00 -15.23
CA SER A 145 29.77 -11.28 -14.29
C SER A 145 29.49 -11.62 -12.83
N LEU A 146 30.48 -11.34 -11.96
CA LEU A 146 30.28 -11.39 -10.51
C LEU A 146 29.15 -10.47 -10.02
N LYS A 147 28.91 -9.35 -10.72
CA LYS A 147 27.83 -8.43 -10.40
C LYS A 147 26.47 -9.06 -10.67
N ASP A 148 26.34 -9.81 -11.77
CA ASP A 148 25.10 -10.50 -12.13
C ASP A 148 24.85 -11.69 -11.20
N LEU A 149 25.90 -12.41 -10.82
CA LEU A 149 25.83 -13.42 -9.76
C LEU A 149 25.34 -12.81 -8.44
N HIS A 150 25.93 -11.70 -7.98
CA HIS A 150 25.50 -11.02 -6.75
C HIS A 150 24.04 -10.58 -6.82
N LYS A 151 23.61 -10.03 -7.95
CA LYS A 151 22.23 -9.61 -8.18
C LYS A 151 21.27 -10.79 -8.10
N SER A 152 21.57 -11.88 -8.81
CA SER A 152 20.75 -13.10 -8.80
C SER A 152 20.61 -13.69 -7.39
N LEU A 153 21.71 -13.77 -6.64
CA LEU A 153 21.69 -14.25 -5.25
C LEU A 153 20.88 -13.33 -4.32
N ALA A 154 21.05 -12.01 -4.44
CA ALA A 154 20.31 -11.04 -3.64
C ALA A 154 18.81 -11.06 -3.98
N GLU A 155 18.45 -11.19 -5.24
CA GLU A 155 17.07 -11.35 -5.70
C GLU A 155 16.46 -12.66 -5.18
N LYS A 156 17.19 -13.77 -5.22
CA LYS A 156 16.73 -15.04 -4.64
C LYS A 156 16.41 -14.89 -3.14
N ILE A 157 17.31 -14.28 -2.36
CA ILE A 157 17.11 -14.06 -0.93
C ILE A 157 15.91 -13.12 -0.67
N THR A 158 15.77 -12.05 -1.45
CA THR A 158 14.71 -11.05 -1.21
C THR A 158 13.35 -11.46 -1.75
N ASN A 159 13.29 -12.26 -2.82
CA ASN A 159 12.05 -12.87 -3.29
C ASN A 159 11.51 -13.86 -2.25
N GLU A 160 12.39 -14.61 -1.57
CA GLU A 160 11.98 -15.46 -0.44
C GLU A 160 11.33 -14.63 0.69
N LEU A 161 11.58 -13.32 0.82
CA LEU A 161 10.93 -12.49 1.85
C LEU A 161 9.46 -12.19 1.53
N GLY A 162 9.10 -12.04 0.25
CA GLY A 162 7.74 -11.74 -0.16
C GLY A 162 6.77 -12.93 -0.09
N TYR A 163 7.30 -14.16 -0.12
CA TYR A 163 6.51 -15.39 -0.04
C TYR A 163 6.41 -16.00 1.36
N ARG A 164 7.18 -15.47 2.32
CA ARG A 164 7.23 -16.00 3.67
C ARG A 164 6.11 -15.41 4.52
N ASP A 165 5.56 -16.25 5.39
CA ASP A 165 4.74 -15.80 6.51
C ASP A 165 5.49 -14.73 7.33
N ILE A 166 4.74 -13.80 7.94
CA ILE A 166 5.29 -12.66 8.69
C ILE A 166 6.17 -13.13 9.86
N ASP A 167 5.82 -14.25 10.51
CA ASP A 167 6.67 -14.88 11.54
C ASP A 167 8.02 -15.38 10.97
N ASN A 168 8.02 -15.95 9.76
CA ASN A 168 9.23 -16.38 9.08
C ASN A 168 10.10 -15.21 8.63
N PHE A 169 9.47 -14.07 8.33
CA PHE A 169 10.18 -12.83 8.06
C PHE A 169 10.89 -12.28 9.31
N ASN A 170 10.26 -12.35 10.50
CA ASN A 170 10.94 -12.06 11.77
C ASN A 170 12.17 -12.95 11.96
N ASN A 171 12.03 -14.26 11.74
CA ASN A 171 13.13 -15.22 11.88
C ASN A 171 14.30 -14.88 10.93
N PHE A 172 14.00 -14.46 9.70
CA PHE A 172 15.02 -14.00 8.76
C PHE A 172 15.82 -12.80 9.30
N LEU A 173 15.13 -11.80 9.86
CA LEU A 173 15.79 -10.63 10.44
C LEU A 173 16.62 -10.99 11.68
N LEU A 174 16.10 -11.86 12.53
CA LEU A 174 16.79 -12.33 13.72
C LEU A 174 18.06 -13.12 13.36
N GLU A 175 17.96 -14.06 12.43
CA GLU A 175 19.09 -14.90 12.04
C GLU A 175 20.20 -14.09 11.38
N ARG A 176 19.84 -13.25 10.39
CA ARG A 176 20.81 -12.53 9.55
C ARG A 176 21.28 -11.22 10.16
N TYR A 177 20.36 -10.47 10.75
CA TYR A 177 20.64 -9.12 11.23
C TYR A 177 20.58 -8.98 12.74
N LYS A 178 20.22 -10.05 13.49
CA LYS A 178 20.08 -10.01 14.95
C LYS A 178 19.07 -8.93 15.39
N ILE A 179 18.00 -8.79 14.61
CA ILE A 179 16.87 -7.91 14.90
C ILE A 179 15.67 -8.80 15.21
N ASP A 180 15.18 -8.77 16.44
CA ASP A 180 13.99 -9.47 16.87
C ASP A 180 12.78 -8.52 16.92
N LEU A 181 11.94 -8.54 15.89
CA LEU A 181 10.74 -7.70 15.85
C LEU A 181 9.80 -7.99 17.01
N LYS A 182 9.73 -9.24 17.49
CA LYS A 182 8.84 -9.62 18.59
C LYS A 182 9.20 -8.91 19.89
N ARG A 183 10.49 -8.64 20.11
CA ARG A 183 11.01 -8.04 21.34
C ARG A 183 11.28 -6.55 21.20
N GLU A 184 11.80 -6.14 20.04
CA GLU A 184 12.34 -4.80 19.82
C GLU A 184 11.34 -3.86 19.14
N PHE A 185 10.39 -4.39 18.35
CA PHE A 185 9.38 -3.58 17.69
C PHE A 185 8.06 -3.59 18.45
N LYS A 186 7.81 -2.53 19.23
CA LYS A 186 6.65 -2.39 20.12
C LYS A 186 5.29 -2.68 19.47
N LYS A 187 5.13 -2.40 18.17
CA LYS A 187 3.88 -2.59 17.42
C LYS A 187 3.87 -3.87 16.57
N TRP A 188 4.69 -4.85 16.94
CA TRP A 188 4.80 -6.12 16.21
C TRP A 188 3.47 -6.87 16.09
N GLU A 189 2.72 -7.03 17.19
CA GLU A 189 1.44 -7.75 17.14
C GLU A 189 0.41 -7.03 16.26
N THR A 190 0.39 -5.69 16.27
CA THR A 190 -0.42 -4.90 15.33
C THR A 190 -0.02 -5.15 13.88
N LEU A 191 1.30 -5.23 13.59
CA LEU A 191 1.79 -5.46 12.21
C LEU A 191 1.43 -6.86 11.74
N LYS A 192 1.51 -7.83 12.65
CA LYS A 192 1.10 -9.22 12.44
C LYS A 192 -0.41 -9.27 12.12
N ASP A 193 -1.25 -8.61 12.91
CA ASP A 193 -2.69 -8.48 12.63
C ASP A 193 -2.94 -7.86 11.25
N ASN A 194 -2.29 -6.74 10.91
CA ASN A 194 -2.43 -6.10 9.59
C ASN A 194 -2.10 -7.09 8.44
N TYR A 195 -1.03 -7.87 8.59
CA TYR A 195 -0.61 -8.87 7.60
C TYR A 195 -1.64 -10.00 7.43
N TYR A 196 -2.10 -10.61 8.52
CA TYR A 196 -3.05 -11.72 8.44
C TYR A 196 -4.44 -11.26 8.01
N ARG A 197 -4.89 -10.06 8.41
CA ARG A 197 -6.14 -9.49 7.89
C ARG A 197 -6.09 -9.26 6.39
N ARG A 198 -4.98 -8.75 5.85
CA ARG A 198 -4.80 -8.69 4.40
C ARG A 198 -4.94 -10.06 3.76
N ASN A 199 -4.33 -11.09 4.34
CA ASN A 199 -4.43 -12.45 3.79
C ASN A 199 -5.87 -12.98 3.80
N ILE A 200 -6.65 -12.69 4.85
CA ILE A 200 -8.08 -13.02 4.90
C ILE A 200 -8.84 -12.35 3.74
N ILE A 201 -8.60 -11.05 3.53
CA ILE A 201 -9.24 -10.27 2.47
C ILE A 201 -8.92 -10.86 1.09
N VAL A 202 -7.65 -11.15 0.82
CA VAL A 202 -7.19 -11.60 -0.51
C VAL A 202 -7.52 -13.07 -0.80
N HIS A 203 -7.36 -13.95 0.18
CA HIS A 203 -7.36 -15.40 -0.07
C HIS A 203 -8.62 -16.13 0.42
N ASN A 204 -9.39 -15.54 1.33
CA ASN A 204 -10.53 -16.21 1.96
C ASN A 204 -11.87 -15.50 1.72
N ASN A 205 -12.00 -14.72 0.64
CA ASN A 205 -13.19 -13.92 0.36
C ASN A 205 -13.60 -13.03 1.56
N GLY A 206 -12.58 -12.55 2.29
CA GLY A 206 -12.78 -11.77 3.52
C GLY A 206 -13.28 -12.56 4.74
N ARG A 207 -13.27 -13.90 4.74
CA ARG A 207 -13.72 -14.72 5.87
C ARG A 207 -12.59 -15.25 6.74
N ILE A 208 -12.73 -15.12 8.05
CA ILE A 208 -11.76 -15.60 9.03
C ILE A 208 -11.72 -17.14 9.01
N SER A 209 -10.50 -17.70 8.95
CA SER A 209 -10.23 -19.13 8.98
C SER A 209 -9.64 -19.59 10.31
N GLU A 210 -9.67 -20.90 10.58
CA GLU A 210 -9.01 -21.49 11.76
C GLU A 210 -7.53 -21.15 11.86
N LEU A 211 -6.82 -21.11 10.71
CA LEU A 211 -5.42 -20.71 10.67
C LEU A 211 -5.23 -19.30 11.23
N CYS A 212 -6.11 -18.37 10.84
CA CYS A 212 -6.05 -17.00 11.33
C CYS A 212 -6.36 -16.91 12.83
N ILE A 213 -7.35 -17.66 13.31
CA ILE A 213 -7.71 -17.73 14.74
C ILE A 213 -6.50 -18.18 15.56
N LYS A 214 -5.81 -19.24 15.12
CA LYS A 214 -4.60 -19.76 15.76
C LYS A 214 -3.44 -18.76 15.70
N LYS A 215 -3.21 -18.12 14.55
CA LYS A 215 -2.08 -17.20 14.35
C LYS A 215 -2.21 -15.87 15.06
N LEU A 216 -3.43 -15.33 15.16
CA LEU A 216 -3.74 -14.07 15.82
C LEU A 216 -4.21 -14.24 17.27
N ASN A 217 -4.45 -15.48 17.72
CA ASN A 217 -4.98 -15.78 19.05
C ASN A 217 -6.28 -14.99 19.36
N ILE A 218 -7.22 -15.01 18.42
CA ILE A 218 -8.53 -14.34 18.52
C ILE A 218 -9.63 -15.35 18.85
N SER A 219 -10.84 -14.87 19.22
CA SER A 219 -11.94 -15.77 19.60
C SER A 219 -12.34 -16.73 18.47
N PRO A 220 -12.52 -18.04 18.77
CA PRO A 220 -13.10 -19.01 17.85
C PRO A 220 -14.47 -18.62 17.27
N ASP A 221 -15.25 -17.83 18.00
CA ASP A 221 -16.60 -17.37 17.58
C ASP A 221 -16.56 -16.50 16.32
N LEU A 222 -15.39 -15.96 15.97
CA LEU A 222 -15.17 -15.17 14.77
C LEU A 222 -14.98 -16.03 13.51
N LEU A 223 -14.98 -17.36 13.60
CA LEU A 223 -14.83 -18.24 12.46
C LEU A 223 -15.89 -17.93 11.38
N ASN A 224 -15.47 -17.88 10.11
CA ASN A 224 -16.31 -17.54 8.94
C ASN A 224 -16.93 -16.13 8.93
N SER A 225 -16.71 -15.32 9.97
CA SER A 225 -17.09 -13.90 10.00
C SER A 225 -16.15 -13.06 9.13
N LYS A 226 -16.58 -11.83 8.81
CA LYS A 226 -15.74 -10.85 8.11
C LYS A 226 -15.07 -9.91 9.12
N PRO A 227 -13.78 -9.57 8.93
CA PRO A 227 -13.14 -8.57 9.78
C PRO A 227 -13.79 -7.20 9.54
N ILE A 228 -14.11 -6.52 10.63
CA ILE A 228 -14.58 -5.13 10.56
C ILE A 228 -13.38 -4.24 10.21
N MET A 229 -13.53 -3.45 9.14
CA MET A 229 -12.53 -2.51 8.66
C MET A 229 -13.12 -1.10 8.72
N ASN A 230 -12.41 -0.19 9.38
CA ASN A 230 -12.78 1.21 9.48
C ASN A 230 -11.56 2.11 9.27
N ILE A 231 -11.81 3.42 9.22
CA ILE A 231 -10.76 4.42 9.00
C ILE A 231 -9.72 4.41 10.12
N ASP A 232 -10.14 4.21 11.36
CA ASP A 232 -9.22 4.22 12.51
C ASP A 232 -8.23 3.07 12.40
N TYR A 233 -8.72 1.87 12.03
CA TYR A 233 -7.89 0.71 11.77
C TYR A 233 -6.88 0.98 10.64
N LEU A 234 -7.31 1.57 9.51
CA LEU A 234 -6.40 1.86 8.40
C LEU A 234 -5.38 2.95 8.76
N THR A 235 -5.79 3.93 9.55
CA THR A 235 -4.90 4.97 10.08
C THR A 235 -3.84 4.34 10.98
N GLU A 236 -4.24 3.45 11.89
CA GLU A 236 -3.32 2.72 12.74
C GLU A 236 -2.37 1.82 11.92
N ALA A 237 -2.89 1.07 10.95
CA ALA A 237 -2.11 0.21 10.07
C ALA A 237 -1.06 1.01 9.28
N SER A 238 -1.45 2.15 8.70
CA SER A 238 -0.54 3.02 7.95
C SER A 238 0.59 3.58 8.84
N ASN A 239 0.25 4.01 10.06
CA ASN A 239 1.21 4.51 11.04
C ASN A 239 2.14 3.40 11.53
N ASN A 240 1.60 2.20 11.74
CA ASN A 240 2.37 1.05 12.15
C ASN A 240 3.42 0.67 11.10
N ILE A 241 3.01 0.60 9.82
CA ILE A 241 3.92 0.31 8.70
C ILE A 241 5.00 1.39 8.58
N LYS A 242 4.65 2.69 8.68
CA LYS A 242 5.65 3.78 8.67
C LYS A 242 6.65 3.65 9.83
N THR A 243 6.16 3.34 11.03
CA THR A 243 7.00 3.14 12.23
C THR A 243 7.93 1.95 12.04
N TYR A 244 7.44 0.86 11.45
CA TYR A 244 8.24 -0.30 11.08
C TYR A 244 9.36 0.06 10.09
N MET A 245 9.06 0.79 9.03
CA MET A 245 10.06 1.21 8.03
C MET A 245 11.16 2.07 8.65
N TYR A 246 10.78 2.97 9.57
CA TYR A 246 11.73 3.78 10.33
C TYR A 246 12.59 2.92 11.27
N PHE A 247 11.97 1.98 11.99
CA PHE A 247 12.65 1.05 12.89
C PHE A 247 13.71 0.22 12.15
N ILE A 248 13.34 -0.42 11.04
CA ILE A 248 14.27 -1.23 10.23
C ILE A 248 15.42 -0.39 9.71
N PHE A 249 15.12 0.79 9.16
CA PHE A 249 16.17 1.69 8.68
C PHE A 249 17.16 2.06 9.79
N THR A 250 16.65 2.41 10.97
CA THR A 250 17.47 2.81 12.12
C THR A 250 18.34 1.66 12.60
N ALA A 251 17.76 0.47 12.82
CA ALA A 251 18.49 -0.71 13.26
C ALA A 251 19.62 -1.10 12.28
N ILE A 252 19.34 -1.05 10.97
CA ILE A 252 20.34 -1.35 9.93
C ILE A 252 21.39 -0.25 9.83
N LYS A 253 21.00 1.03 9.94
CA LYS A 253 21.93 2.17 9.96
C LYS A 253 22.92 2.03 11.11
N GLU A 254 22.45 1.72 12.31
CA GLU A 254 23.28 1.56 13.51
C GLU A 254 24.20 0.35 13.38
N LYS A 255 23.65 -0.81 13.01
CA LYS A 255 24.41 -2.06 12.84
C LYS A 255 25.60 -1.90 11.89
N PHE A 256 25.41 -1.20 10.78
CA PHE A 256 26.44 -1.02 9.76
C PHE A 256 27.12 0.35 9.78
N LYS A 257 26.85 1.19 10.80
CA LYS A 257 27.40 2.55 10.97
C LYS A 257 27.27 3.39 9.68
N LEU A 258 26.08 3.39 9.08
CA LEU A 258 25.87 4.00 7.75
C LEU A 258 25.81 5.52 7.82
N ASN A 259 26.57 6.20 6.95
CA ASN A 259 26.47 7.65 6.77
C ASN A 259 25.25 8.02 5.92
N THR A 260 24.37 8.85 6.49
CA THR A 260 23.12 9.33 5.87
C THR A 260 23.16 10.80 5.47
N SER A 261 24.29 11.48 5.68
CA SER A 261 24.47 12.86 5.23
C SER A 261 24.65 12.89 3.71
N VAL A 262 23.88 13.75 3.05
CA VAL A 262 24.18 14.15 1.68
C VAL A 262 25.30 15.18 1.80
N ARG A 263 26.45 14.96 1.15
CA ARG A 263 27.41 16.06 0.95
C ARG A 263 26.63 17.15 0.21
N ARG A 264 26.22 18.20 0.93
CA ARG A 264 25.76 19.42 0.28
C ARG A 264 26.92 19.85 -0.62
N PHE A 265 26.68 19.95 -1.92
CA PHE A 265 27.55 20.76 -2.75
C PHE A 265 27.65 22.12 -2.06
N ALA A 266 28.85 22.72 -2.08
CA ALA A 266 29.07 24.03 -1.50
C ALA A 266 27.90 24.96 -1.89
N PRO A 267 27.42 25.82 -0.98
CA PRO A 267 26.40 26.80 -1.34
C PRO A 267 26.83 27.46 -2.65
N PHE A 268 25.89 27.58 -3.59
CA PHE A 268 26.13 28.33 -4.82
C PHE A 268 26.83 29.65 -4.45
N PRO A 269 27.91 30.04 -5.15
CA PRO A 269 28.57 31.29 -4.85
C PRO A 269 27.53 32.41 -4.81
N LEU A 270 27.61 33.27 -3.81
CA LEU A 270 26.68 34.34 -3.40
C LEU A 270 26.29 35.36 -4.51
N ASN A 271 26.66 35.14 -5.76
CA ASN A 271 26.46 36.05 -6.90
C ASN A 271 25.71 35.40 -8.07
N PHE A 272 24.83 34.42 -7.84
CA PHE A 272 24.03 33.82 -8.94
C PHE A 272 22.96 34.79 -9.51
N ASP A 273 22.59 35.83 -8.75
CA ASP A 273 21.61 36.85 -9.16
C ASP A 273 22.23 38.05 -9.90
N LYS A 274 23.54 38.04 -10.14
CA LYS A 274 24.15 39.07 -10.98
C LYS A 274 24.04 38.64 -12.45
N PRO A 275 23.43 39.45 -13.33
CA PRO A 275 23.43 39.13 -14.75
C PRO A 275 24.87 38.91 -15.21
N MET A 276 25.13 37.80 -15.91
CA MET A 276 26.42 37.56 -16.54
C MET A 276 26.70 38.73 -17.48
N VAL A 277 27.58 39.64 -17.06
CA VAL A 277 28.13 40.65 -17.94
C VAL A 277 29.08 39.92 -18.88
N VAL A 278 28.54 39.44 -20.00
CA VAL A 278 29.35 39.01 -21.13
C VAL A 278 30.01 40.27 -21.66
N LYS A 279 31.27 40.51 -21.26
CA LYS A 279 32.12 41.46 -21.95
C LYS A 279 32.18 41.00 -23.41
N ARG A 280 31.57 41.75 -24.33
CA ARG A 280 31.87 41.61 -25.76
C ARG A 280 33.35 41.95 -25.92
N GLY A 281 34.18 40.92 -26.00
CA GLY A 281 35.55 41.02 -26.46
C GLY A 281 35.54 41.42 -27.93
N LYS A 282 36.42 42.37 -28.25
CA LYS A 282 36.68 42.90 -29.59
C LYS A 282 37.06 41.77 -30.55
N ASP A 283 36.52 41.88 -31.76
CA ASP A 283 37.12 41.62 -33.07
C ASP A 283 38.37 40.73 -33.13
N GLU A 284 38.25 39.61 -33.86
CA GLU A 284 39.27 38.81 -34.57
C GLU A 284 38.56 37.49 -34.96
N ILE A 285 38.45 36.95 -36.18
CA ILE A 285 39.13 36.95 -37.49
C ILE A 285 38.05 36.41 -38.48
N TYR A 286 37.90 36.88 -39.73
CA TYR A 286 38.50 36.31 -40.93
C TYR A 286 38.37 37.28 -42.11
N LYS A 287 39.50 37.47 -42.79
CA LYS A 287 39.58 37.96 -44.17
C LYS A 287 39.10 36.85 -45.10
N ASP A 288 38.24 37.22 -46.05
CA ASP A 288 38.30 36.69 -47.41
C ASP A 288 38.55 37.91 -48.32
N ASP A 289 39.58 37.77 -49.16
CA ASP A 289 40.19 38.68 -50.15
C ASP A 289 40.94 39.94 -49.66
#